data_AF-A0A7S2BDT3-F1
#
_entry.id   AF-A0A7S2BDT3-F1
#
_cell.length_a   1.000
_cell.length_b   1.000
_cell.length_c   1.000
_cell.angle_alpha   90.00
_cell.angle_beta   90.00
_cell.angle_gamma   90.00
#
_symmetry.space_group_name_H-M   'P 1'
#
loop_
_entity.id
_entity.type
_entity.pdbx_description
1 polymer ?
#
loop_
_entity_poly.entity_id
_entity_poly.type
_entity_poly.pdbx_seq_one_letter_code
_entity_poly.pdbx_strand_id
1 'polypeptide(L)'
;DKTLSKAAVDGNDSTKEDALIAFDRQVWKINHPGEPFPADAKKSKKRKAADDDSDDEVVDINPSTQKDGSNLGAFPNAKCPITGKSLLDLDDPVEDHKGYVYEKSAMEQFINKSSSGSKKCPAAGTSHQVTLADLRPCIALTVMKRRRVLSQTQPSTQVDLKGKRKQAIDLAA
;
A
#
# COMPACT_ATOMS: atom_id res chain seq x y z
N ASP A 1 1.70 62.81 21.36
CA ASP A 1 2.04 61.42 21.73
C ASP A 1 0.84 60.48 21.74
N LYS A 2 0.69 59.67 20.70
CA LYS A 2 -0.14 58.46 20.70
C LYS A 2 0.50 57.46 19.73
N THR A 3 1.43 56.67 20.24
CA THR A 3 2.09 55.60 19.49
C THR A 3 1.18 54.38 19.47
N LEU A 4 0.61 54.10 18.30
CA LEU A 4 0.02 52.81 17.96
C LEU A 4 1.14 51.77 17.84
N SER A 5 1.27 50.88 18.82
CA SER A 5 2.12 49.70 18.70
C SER A 5 1.40 48.64 17.89
N LYS A 6 1.84 48.50 16.63
CA LYS A 6 1.50 47.42 15.70
C LYS A 6 2.10 46.11 16.23
N ALA A 7 1.28 45.25 16.80
CA ALA A 7 1.67 43.90 17.16
C ALA A 7 1.93 43.09 15.88
N ALA A 8 3.16 42.59 15.74
CA ALA A 8 3.55 41.66 14.70
C ALA A 8 2.74 40.36 14.87
N VAL A 9 2.11 39.91 13.78
CA VAL A 9 1.59 38.55 13.64
C VAL A 9 2.78 37.69 13.27
N ASP A 10 3.46 37.18 14.29
CA ASP A 10 4.37 36.05 14.14
C ASP A 10 3.50 34.78 14.14
N GLY A 11 3.49 34.09 12.99
CA GLY A 11 2.76 32.84 12.80
C GLY A 11 3.31 31.74 13.71
N ASN A 12 2.62 31.48 14.81
CA ASN A 12 2.96 30.39 15.73
C ASN A 12 2.33 29.08 15.23
N ASP A 13 3.09 28.33 14.42
CA ASP A 13 2.74 27.02 13.86
C ASP A 13 2.29 26.00 14.92
N SER A 14 2.80 26.12 16.15
CA SER A 14 2.46 25.24 17.29
C SER A 14 0.99 25.31 17.73
N THR A 15 0.29 26.42 17.46
CA THR A 15 -1.14 26.55 17.88
C THR A 15 -2.09 25.71 17.04
N LYS A 16 -1.72 25.39 15.79
CA LYS A 16 -2.55 24.57 14.90
C LYS A 16 -2.48 23.10 15.30
N GLU A 17 -1.29 22.63 15.67
CA GLU A 17 -1.07 21.28 16.16
C GLU A 17 -1.86 21.03 17.44
N ASP A 18 -1.85 21.97 18.39
CA ASP A 18 -2.66 21.90 19.61
C ASP A 18 -4.16 21.87 19.31
N ALA A 19 -4.63 22.65 18.33
CA ALA A 19 -6.03 22.66 17.92
C ALA A 19 -6.45 21.33 17.26
N LEU A 20 -5.58 20.72 16.48
CA LEU A 20 -5.80 19.41 15.86
C LEU A 20 -5.87 18.30 16.93
N ILE A 21 -4.94 18.31 17.90
CA ILE A 21 -4.94 17.34 19.00
C ILE A 21 -6.22 17.49 19.85
N ALA A 22 -6.68 18.72 20.09
CA ALA A 22 -7.92 18.96 20.81
C ALA A 22 -9.15 18.43 20.06
N PHE A 23 -9.19 18.61 18.74
CA PHE A 23 -10.26 18.10 17.88
C PHE A 23 -10.29 16.56 17.88
N ASP A 24 -9.13 15.92 17.71
CA ASP A 24 -9.02 14.44 17.70
C ASP A 24 -9.48 13.83 19.02
N ARG A 25 -9.15 14.46 20.15
CA ARG A 25 -9.63 14.05 21.48
C ARG A 25 -11.14 14.14 21.60
N GLN A 26 -11.75 15.17 21.03
CA GLN A 26 -13.19 15.36 21.07
C GLN A 26 -13.92 14.32 20.22
N VAL A 27 -13.44 14.05 19.00
CA VAL A 27 -13.98 13.00 18.12
C VAL A 27 -13.85 11.63 18.78
N TRP A 28 -12.71 11.34 19.41
CA TRP A 28 -12.48 10.10 20.12
C TRP A 28 -13.52 9.86 21.22
N LYS A 29 -13.80 10.88 22.04
CA LYS A 29 -14.76 10.80 23.15
C LYS A 29 -16.18 10.44 22.71
N ILE A 30 -16.58 10.86 21.51
CA ILE A 30 -17.90 10.57 20.94
C ILE A 30 -18.01 9.10 20.54
N ASN A 31 -16.94 8.55 19.95
CA ASN A 31 -16.94 7.20 19.40
C ASN A 31 -16.47 6.13 20.40
N HIS A 32 -15.77 6.52 21.48
CA HIS A 32 -15.18 5.62 22.48
C HIS A 32 -15.47 6.11 23.91
N PRO A 33 -16.75 6.12 24.35
CA PRO A 33 -17.12 6.62 25.67
C PRO A 33 -16.51 5.75 26.78
N GLY A 34 -15.70 6.36 27.65
CA GLY A 34 -15.07 5.68 28.79
C GLY A 34 -13.67 5.13 28.52
N GLU A 35 -13.19 5.15 27.27
CA GLU A 35 -11.82 4.77 26.94
C GLU A 35 -10.90 5.99 26.94
N PRO A 36 -9.69 5.90 27.55
CA PRO A 36 -8.74 6.99 27.52
C PRO A 36 -8.20 7.21 26.12
N PHE A 37 -7.89 8.47 25.78
CA PHE A 37 -7.27 8.80 24.51
C PHE A 37 -5.92 8.07 24.36
N PRO A 38 -5.61 7.44 23.22
CA PRO A 38 -4.44 6.57 23.07
C PRO A 38 -3.09 7.20 23.45
N ALA A 39 -2.94 8.52 23.27
CA ALA A 39 -1.73 9.23 23.65
C ALA A 39 -1.53 9.32 25.18
N ASP A 40 -2.61 9.33 25.97
CA ASP A 40 -2.55 9.43 27.43
C ASP A 40 -2.35 8.06 28.09
N ALA A 41 -2.79 6.97 27.43
CA ALA A 41 -2.65 5.60 27.92
C ALA A 41 -1.18 5.15 28.08
N LYS A 42 -0.24 5.77 27.34
CA LYS A 42 1.20 5.43 27.39
C LYS A 42 1.95 6.03 28.60
N LYS A 43 1.37 7.00 29.32
CA LYS A 43 2.03 7.63 30.50
C LYS A 43 1.76 6.91 31.83
N SER A 44 0.77 6.01 31.90
CA SER A 44 0.39 5.31 33.15
C SER A 44 1.04 3.93 33.33
N LYS A 45 1.84 3.44 32.37
CA LYS A 45 2.57 2.16 32.46
C LYS A 45 4.10 2.33 32.49
N LYS A 46 4.63 3.26 33.31
CA LYS A 46 6.04 3.22 33.73
C LYS A 46 6.13 2.53 35.10
N ARG A 47 6.02 1.20 35.14
CA ARG A 47 6.57 0.28 36.16
C ARG A 47 6.06 -1.17 35.99
N LYS A 48 6.69 -1.92 35.09
CA LYS A 48 7.28 -3.23 35.40
C LYS A 48 8.14 -3.66 34.20
N ALA A 49 9.34 -4.14 34.52
CA ALA A 49 10.34 -4.58 33.59
C ALA A 49 9.87 -5.80 32.77
N ALA A 50 10.05 -5.71 31.45
CA ALA A 50 10.51 -6.77 30.57
C ALA A 50 10.72 -6.12 29.19
N ASP A 51 11.97 -6.08 28.77
CA ASP A 51 12.42 -6.37 27.40
C ASP A 51 11.30 -6.47 26.34
N ASP A 52 11.19 -5.47 25.47
CA ASP A 52 10.60 -5.63 24.14
C ASP A 52 11.13 -4.50 23.25
N ASP A 53 12.28 -4.78 22.66
CA ASP A 53 12.87 -4.08 21.53
C ASP A 53 11.90 -4.23 20.35
N SER A 54 11.02 -3.26 20.16
CA SER A 54 10.18 -3.21 18.96
C SER A 54 11.06 -2.72 17.81
N ASP A 55 11.88 -3.64 17.31
CA ASP A 55 12.41 -3.62 15.96
C ASP A 55 11.22 -3.33 15.03
N ASP A 56 11.40 -2.37 14.12
CA ASP A 56 10.54 -2.22 12.96
C ASP A 56 10.28 -3.62 12.39
N GLU A 57 9.03 -4.11 12.41
CA GLU A 57 8.66 -5.36 11.74
C GLU A 57 8.82 -5.12 10.22
N VAL A 58 10.07 -5.14 9.78
CA VAL A 58 10.44 -5.59 8.46
C VAL A 58 9.91 -7.00 8.39
N VAL A 59 8.71 -7.14 7.85
CA VAL A 59 8.15 -8.42 7.44
C VAL A 59 9.25 -9.12 6.65
N ASP A 60 9.88 -10.09 7.30
CA ASP A 60 10.89 -10.96 6.73
C ASP A 60 10.21 -11.68 5.56
N ILE A 61 10.43 -11.14 4.36
CA ILE A 61 10.15 -11.81 3.10
C ILE A 61 11.14 -12.95 3.05
N ASN A 62 10.78 -14.05 3.70
CA ASN A 62 11.52 -15.30 3.66
C ASN A 62 11.66 -15.70 2.17
N PRO A 63 12.85 -15.61 1.55
CA PRO A 63 13.00 -15.87 0.12
C PRO A 63 13.17 -17.37 -0.19
N SER A 64 12.98 -18.22 0.81
CA SER A 64 13.34 -19.65 0.76
C SER A 64 12.16 -20.57 0.47
N THR A 65 11.38 -20.28 -0.58
CA THR A 65 10.71 -21.33 -1.38
C THR A 65 10.54 -20.85 -2.82
N GLN A 66 11.68 -20.64 -3.47
CA GLN A 66 11.79 -20.39 -4.89
C GLN A 66 11.45 -21.68 -5.68
N LYS A 67 10.27 -21.74 -6.29
CA LYS A 67 10.08 -22.31 -7.63
C LYS A 67 9.07 -21.41 -8.33
N ASP A 68 9.50 -20.79 -9.43
CA ASP A 68 8.66 -19.99 -10.34
C ASP A 68 8.62 -18.46 -10.12
N GLY A 69 9.78 -17.82 -9.94
CA GLY A 69 10.06 -16.50 -10.56
C GLY A 69 9.17 -15.28 -10.26
N SER A 70 8.29 -15.29 -9.26
CA SER A 70 7.51 -14.10 -8.88
C SER A 70 7.66 -13.81 -7.40
N ASN A 71 8.45 -12.77 -7.10
CA ASN A 71 8.58 -12.17 -5.77
C ASN A 71 7.34 -11.27 -5.50
N LEU A 72 6.17 -11.89 -5.58
CA LEU A 72 4.88 -11.34 -5.21
C LEU A 72 4.35 -12.23 -4.07
N GLY A 73 5.01 -12.22 -2.91
CA GLY A 73 4.71 -13.11 -1.78
C GLY A 73 3.27 -13.04 -1.23
N ALA A 74 2.40 -12.24 -1.85
CA ALA A 74 0.98 -12.15 -1.56
C ALA A 74 0.10 -13.16 -2.33
N PHE A 75 0.58 -13.77 -3.42
CA PHE A 75 -0.26 -14.65 -4.27
C PHE A 75 0.32 -16.08 -4.41
N PRO A 76 -0.53 -17.13 -4.38
CA PRO A 76 -0.09 -18.51 -4.59
C PRO A 76 0.49 -18.76 -5.99
N ASN A 77 0.13 -17.95 -6.97
CA ASN A 77 0.58 -18.08 -8.35
C ASN A 77 1.43 -16.90 -8.80
N ALA A 78 2.47 -17.19 -9.58
CA ALA A 78 3.37 -16.20 -10.17
C ALA A 78 2.81 -15.51 -11.42
N LYS A 79 1.98 -16.24 -12.17
CA LYS A 79 1.43 -15.89 -13.48
C LYS A 79 0.01 -16.42 -13.60
N CYS A 80 -0.79 -15.87 -14.50
CA CYS A 80 -2.12 -16.39 -14.78
C CYS A 80 -2.01 -17.80 -15.39
N PRO A 81 -2.63 -18.83 -14.79
CA PRO A 81 -2.58 -20.19 -15.31
C PRO A 81 -3.24 -20.39 -16.69
N ILE A 82 -4.13 -19.47 -17.10
CA ILE A 82 -4.86 -19.57 -18.38
C ILE A 82 -4.10 -18.85 -19.49
N THR A 83 -3.67 -17.60 -19.26
CA THR A 83 -3.02 -16.77 -20.30
C THR A 83 -1.49 -16.83 -20.27
N GLY A 84 -0.89 -17.30 -19.17
CA GLY A 84 0.55 -17.30 -18.95
C GLY A 84 1.17 -15.92 -18.68
N LYS A 85 0.37 -14.84 -18.74
CA LYS A 85 0.83 -13.47 -18.42
C LYS A 85 1.26 -13.35 -16.96
N SER A 86 2.28 -12.53 -16.70
CA SER A 86 2.65 -12.15 -15.33
C SER A 86 1.50 -11.43 -14.64
N LEU A 87 1.33 -11.61 -13.32
CA LEU A 87 0.25 -10.96 -12.57
C LEU A 87 0.24 -9.43 -12.70
N LEU A 88 1.42 -8.85 -12.86
CA LEU A 88 1.60 -7.41 -12.97
C LEU A 88 1.22 -6.87 -14.36
N ASP A 89 1.12 -7.75 -15.35
CA ASP A 89 0.79 -7.42 -16.74
C ASP A 89 -0.64 -7.80 -17.12
N LEU A 90 -1.45 -8.28 -16.17
CA LEU A 90 -2.88 -8.54 -16.37
C LEU A 90 -3.69 -7.23 -16.54
N ASP A 91 -4.67 -7.21 -17.43
CA ASP A 91 -5.46 -6.00 -17.65
C ASP A 91 -6.54 -5.88 -16.56
N ASP A 92 -7.35 -6.93 -16.39
CA ASP A 92 -8.38 -7.04 -15.36
C ASP A 92 -8.09 -8.24 -14.45
N PRO A 93 -7.29 -8.07 -13.37
CA PRO A 93 -6.96 -9.16 -12.47
C PRO A 93 -8.13 -9.50 -11.55
N VAL A 94 -8.52 -10.78 -11.52
CA VAL A 94 -9.53 -11.36 -10.62
C VAL A 94 -8.93 -12.47 -9.77
N GLU A 95 -9.40 -12.62 -8.54
CA GLU A 95 -8.97 -13.63 -7.58
C GLU A 95 -10.12 -14.58 -7.21
N ASP A 96 -9.79 -15.85 -6.96
CA ASP A 96 -10.72 -16.83 -6.39
C ASP A 96 -10.72 -16.81 -4.86
N HIS A 97 -11.57 -17.64 -4.24
CA HIS A 97 -11.64 -17.79 -2.78
C HIS A 97 -10.36 -18.37 -2.14
N LYS A 98 -9.46 -18.96 -2.93
CA LYS A 98 -8.15 -19.47 -2.48
C LYS A 98 -7.00 -18.50 -2.77
N GLY A 99 -7.29 -17.33 -3.34
CA GLY A 99 -6.31 -16.30 -3.65
C GLY A 99 -5.56 -16.50 -4.97
N TYR A 100 -5.94 -17.45 -5.82
CA TYR A 100 -5.34 -17.57 -7.15
C TYR A 100 -5.84 -16.45 -8.05
N VAL A 101 -4.92 -15.81 -8.77
CA VAL A 101 -5.24 -14.68 -9.64
C VAL A 101 -5.27 -15.08 -11.12
N TYR A 102 -6.25 -14.56 -11.84
CA TYR A 102 -6.47 -14.78 -13.26
C TYR A 102 -6.77 -13.49 -14.02
N GLU A 103 -6.66 -13.55 -15.34
CA GLU A 103 -7.24 -12.56 -16.24
C GLU A 103 -8.76 -12.78 -16.32
N LYS A 104 -9.55 -11.73 -16.07
CA LYS A 104 -11.01 -11.82 -16.06
C LYS A 104 -11.59 -12.40 -17.34
N SER A 105 -11.22 -11.83 -18.49
CA SER A 105 -11.74 -12.23 -19.80
C SER A 105 -11.45 -13.70 -20.12
N ALA A 106 -10.25 -14.17 -19.79
CA ALA A 106 -9.85 -15.56 -20.02
C ALA A 106 -10.55 -16.53 -19.08
N MET A 107 -10.74 -16.15 -17.81
CA MET A 107 -11.45 -16.97 -16.84
C MET A 107 -12.94 -17.09 -17.16
N GLU A 108 -13.57 -15.99 -17.59
CA GLU A 108 -14.97 -15.99 -18.03
C GLU A 108 -15.19 -16.95 -19.19
N GLN A 109 -14.33 -16.89 -20.20
CA GLN A 109 -14.37 -17.82 -21.34
C GLN A 109 -14.13 -19.27 -20.91
N PHE A 110 -13.20 -19.50 -19.98
CA PHE A 110 -12.88 -20.84 -19.48
C PHE A 110 -14.07 -21.49 -18.76
N ILE A 111 -14.76 -20.74 -17.89
CA ILE A 111 -15.92 -21.23 -17.15
C ILE A 111 -17.12 -21.41 -18.09
N ASN A 112 -17.39 -20.44 -18.97
CA ASN A 112 -18.51 -20.48 -19.92
C ASN A 112 -18.40 -21.60 -20.95
N LYS A 113 -17.20 -22.16 -21.16
CA LYS A 113 -17.01 -23.35 -22.01
C LYS A 113 -17.57 -24.63 -21.37
N SER A 114 -17.93 -24.62 -20.09
CA SER A 114 -18.70 -25.69 -19.44
C SER A 114 -20.19 -25.42 -19.50
N SER A 115 -20.99 -26.46 -19.76
CA SER A 115 -22.43 -26.42 -19.53
C SER A 115 -22.82 -26.42 -18.04
N SER A 116 -21.89 -26.76 -17.14
CA SER A 116 -22.14 -26.95 -15.70
C SER A 116 -22.09 -25.68 -14.85
N GLY A 117 -21.65 -24.54 -15.39
CA GLY A 117 -21.49 -23.29 -14.61
C GLY A 117 -20.34 -23.28 -13.58
N SER A 118 -19.76 -24.44 -13.28
CA SER A 118 -18.53 -24.59 -12.48
C SER A 118 -17.45 -25.38 -13.23
N LYS A 119 -16.19 -25.02 -13.02
CA LYS A 119 -15.02 -25.74 -13.55
C LYS A 119 -14.02 -26.01 -12.42
N LYS A 120 -13.22 -27.06 -12.58
CA LYS A 120 -12.03 -27.24 -11.73
C LYS A 120 -11.07 -26.07 -11.95
N CYS A 121 -10.42 -25.67 -10.87
CA CYS A 121 -9.39 -24.66 -10.90
C CYS A 121 -8.32 -24.99 -11.97
N PRO A 122 -7.93 -24.05 -12.84
CA PRO A 122 -6.89 -24.27 -13.84
C PRO A 122 -5.49 -24.42 -13.25
N ALA A 123 -5.26 -23.98 -12.00
CA ALA A 123 -3.96 -24.08 -11.35
C ALA A 123 -3.61 -25.55 -11.05
N ALA A 124 -2.40 -25.96 -11.44
CA ALA A 124 -1.91 -27.30 -11.22
C ALA A 124 -1.85 -27.64 -9.71
N GLY A 125 -2.16 -28.89 -9.37
CA GLY A 125 -2.11 -29.36 -7.98
C GLY A 125 -3.30 -28.93 -7.10
N THR A 126 -4.33 -28.30 -7.68
CA THR A 126 -5.53 -27.90 -6.96
C THR A 126 -6.76 -28.71 -7.39
N SER A 127 -7.68 -28.94 -6.45
CA SER A 127 -8.90 -29.72 -6.67
C SER A 127 -10.19 -28.92 -6.47
N HIS A 128 -10.09 -27.63 -6.13
CA HIS A 128 -11.28 -26.80 -5.93
C HIS A 128 -11.95 -26.45 -7.25
N GLN A 129 -13.22 -26.07 -7.13
CA GLN A 129 -14.01 -25.55 -8.23
C GLN A 129 -14.06 -24.03 -8.15
N VAL A 130 -14.15 -23.40 -9.32
CA VAL A 130 -14.29 -21.96 -9.48
C VAL A 130 -15.56 -21.72 -10.28
N THR A 131 -16.37 -20.79 -9.78
CA THR A 131 -17.55 -20.26 -10.48
C THR A 131 -17.37 -18.76 -10.73
N LEU A 132 -18.15 -18.19 -11.65
CA LEU A 132 -18.10 -16.75 -11.91
C LEU A 132 -18.50 -15.91 -10.70
N ALA A 133 -19.36 -16.44 -9.83
CA ALA A 133 -19.80 -15.75 -8.62
C ALA A 133 -18.71 -15.68 -7.54
N ASP A 134 -17.75 -16.62 -7.56
CA ASP A 134 -16.65 -16.67 -6.59
C ASP A 134 -15.48 -15.75 -6.96
N LEU A 135 -15.46 -15.23 -8.20
CA LEU A 135 -14.40 -14.36 -8.69
C LEU A 135 -14.61 -12.94 -8.17
N ARG A 136 -13.58 -12.42 -7.50
CA ARG A 136 -13.54 -11.04 -7.02
C ARG A 136 -12.46 -10.25 -7.74
N PRO A 137 -12.62 -8.93 -7.94
CA PRO A 137 -11.54 -8.11 -8.46
C PRO A 137 -10.37 -8.11 -7.48
N CYS A 138 -9.15 -8.33 -7.98
CA CYS A 138 -7.95 -8.37 -7.14
C CYS A 138 -7.46 -6.94 -6.86
N ILE A 139 -7.97 -6.35 -5.78
CA ILE A 139 -7.61 -4.98 -5.36
C ILE A 139 -6.13 -4.90 -5.01
N ALA A 140 -5.58 -5.95 -4.39
CA ALA A 140 -4.17 -6.00 -3.98
C ALA A 140 -3.21 -5.83 -5.17
N LEU A 141 -3.44 -6.51 -6.29
CA LEU A 141 -2.63 -6.31 -7.50
C LEU A 141 -2.81 -4.92 -8.09
N THR A 142 -4.03 -4.39 -8.08
CA THR A 142 -4.31 -3.04 -8.58
C THR A 142 -3.53 -1.99 -7.78
N VAL A 143 -3.53 -2.09 -6.45
CA VAL A 143 -2.74 -1.22 -5.56
C VAL A 143 -1.25 -1.38 -5.83
N MET A 144 -0.77 -2.62 -5.99
CA MET A 144 0.63 -2.90 -6.24
C MET A 144 1.14 -2.32 -7.57
N LYS A 145 0.35 -2.43 -8.64
CA LYS A 145 0.65 -1.82 -9.94
C LYS A 145 0.77 -0.31 -9.82
N ARG A 146 -0.19 0.33 -9.13
CA ARG A 146 -0.14 1.79 -8.87
C ARG A 146 1.11 2.19 -8.10
N ARG A 147 1.45 1.45 -7.03
CA ARG A 147 2.66 1.72 -6.24
C ARG A 147 3.93 1.63 -7.08
N ARG A 148 4.03 0.64 -7.98
CA ARG A 148 5.17 0.49 -8.90
C ARG A 148 5.33 1.67 -9.85
N VAL A 149 4.25 2.13 -10.47
CA VAL A 149 4.29 3.28 -11.39
C VAL A 149 4.75 4.54 -10.65
N LEU A 150 4.26 4.76 -9.44
CA LEU A 150 4.67 5.89 -8.60
C LEU A 150 6.14 5.80 -8.18
N SER A 151 6.64 4.60 -7.84
CA SER A 151 8.05 4.45 -7.45
C SER A 151 9.02 4.61 -8.62
N GLN A 152 8.60 4.30 -9.85
CA GLN A 152 9.43 4.44 -11.05
C GLN A 152 9.49 5.88 -11.57
N THR A 153 8.51 6.72 -11.23
CA THR A 153 8.39 8.11 -11.72
C THR A 153 9.06 9.14 -10.81
N GLN A 154 9.75 8.72 -9.74
CA GLN A 154 10.60 9.61 -8.96
C GLN A 154 11.80 10.00 -9.83
N PRO A 155 11.91 11.26 -10.33
CA PRO A 155 13.16 11.70 -10.92
C PRO A 155 14.19 11.63 -9.80
N SER A 156 15.30 10.92 -10.04
CA SER A 156 16.47 10.99 -9.18
C SER A 156 16.94 12.44 -9.18
N THR A 157 16.43 13.27 -8.27
CA THR A 157 17.05 14.54 -7.90
C THR A 157 18.35 14.18 -7.22
N GLN A 158 19.35 13.91 -8.04
CA GLN A 158 20.74 13.95 -7.67
C GLN A 158 21.01 15.42 -7.31
N VAL A 159 20.79 15.75 -6.04
CA VAL A 159 21.27 17.00 -5.47
C VAL A 159 22.79 16.88 -5.39
N ASP A 160 23.46 17.30 -6.47
CA ASP A 160 24.90 17.50 -6.47
C ASP A 160 25.23 18.56 -5.42
N LEU A 161 25.55 18.09 -4.20
CA LEU A 161 26.20 18.83 -3.14
C LEU A 161 27.64 19.15 -3.55
N LYS A 162 27.81 19.96 -4.58
CA LYS A 162 29.03 20.71 -4.88
C LYS A 162 28.62 21.93 -5.70
N GLY A 163 28.35 23.01 -4.97
CA GLY A 163 28.10 24.32 -5.53
C GLY A 163 29.21 24.71 -6.51
N LYS A 164 28.90 24.64 -7.80
CA LYS A 164 29.57 25.38 -8.87
C LYS A 164 28.51 25.73 -9.90
N ARG A 165 27.96 26.95 -9.78
CA ARG A 165 27.27 27.61 -10.88
C ARG A 165 28.24 27.70 -12.06
N LYS A 166 27.99 26.96 -13.13
CA LYS A 166 28.51 27.29 -14.46
C LYS A 166 27.32 27.72 -15.31
N GLN A 167 27.29 29.00 -15.65
CA GLN A 167 26.41 29.49 -16.70
C GLN A 167 26.94 28.92 -18.02
N ALA A 168 26.09 28.22 -18.76
CA ALA A 168 26.32 27.92 -20.16
C ALA A 168 25.41 28.86 -20.96
N ILE A 169 26.00 29.95 -21.45
CA ILE A 169 25.52 30.67 -22.61
C ILE A 169 26.55 30.41 -23.70
N ASP A 170 26.27 29.42 -24.54
CA ASP A 170 26.85 29.32 -25.87
C ASP A 170 25.66 29.18 -26.83
N LEU A 171 25.27 30.30 -27.42
CA LEU A 171 24.51 30.30 -28.67
C LEU A 171 25.30 31.09 -29.69
N ALA A 172 25.81 30.33 -30.66
CA ALA A 172 26.48 30.78 -31.84
C ALA A 172 25.57 31.65 -32.71
N ALA A 173 26.14 32.73 -33.24
CA ALA A 173 25.83 33.30 -34.54
C ALA A 173 27.10 33.97 -35.08
#